data_AF-A0A660YWS7-F1
#
_entry.id   AF-A0A660YWS7-F1
#
_cell.length_a   1.000
_cell.length_b   1.000
_cell.length_c   1.000
_cell.angle_alpha   90.00
_cell.angle_beta   90.00
_cell.angle_gamma   90.00
#
_symmetry.space_group_name_H-M   'P 1'
#
loop_
_entity.id
_entity.type
_entity.pdbx_description
1 polymer ?
#
loop_
_entity_poly.entity_id
_entity_poly.type
_entity_poly.pdbx_seq_one_letter_code
_entity_poly.pdbx_strand_id
1 'polypeptide(L)'
;LSDQFISTAALGIKNQFTNVSNRQIGMKQALLLIPISKNYYAVYYHGKSPIYVVENKINVLKEEQLNQLNKVIINNSYIKSVAYSKDAIDSALSEFEFQSPVTFLSGYKSGATSGAVKKKEIFFYNKDEKLMEAFASAGWLKYKSLERNSTCLCGSHKKFKKCHMNEFLECKRMMDNIENDGDSRIYNVSEGATIELPIDEWYGYVSPDKQKSN
;
A
#
# COMPACT_ATOMS: atom_id res chain seq x y z
N LEU A 1 -19.74 5.99 2.60
CA LEU A 1 -19.90 4.60 2.13
C LEU A 1 -19.22 4.48 0.78
N SER A 2 -18.55 3.35 0.57
CA SER A 2 -17.89 2.96 -0.68
C SER A 2 -18.65 1.80 -1.32
N ASP A 3 -18.59 1.68 -2.64
CA ASP A 3 -19.16 0.56 -3.38
C ASP A 3 -18.56 -0.82 -3.05
N GLN A 4 -17.39 -0.87 -2.39
CA GLN A 4 -16.78 -2.12 -1.93
C GLN A 4 -17.43 -2.71 -0.67
N PHE A 5 -18.39 -2.02 -0.03
CA PHE A 5 -19.03 -2.32 1.27
C PHE A 5 -18.08 -2.42 2.47
N ILE A 6 -16.89 -3.00 2.31
CA ILE A 6 -15.82 -3.11 3.29
C ILE A 6 -14.67 -2.23 2.81
N SER A 7 -14.21 -1.30 3.65
CA SER A 7 -13.06 -0.45 3.32
C SER A 7 -11.82 -0.92 4.08
N THR A 8 -10.68 -0.98 3.39
CA THR A 8 -9.41 -1.42 3.96
C THR A 8 -8.29 -0.42 3.70
N ALA A 9 -7.40 -0.26 4.68
CA ALA A 9 -6.17 0.54 4.54
C ALA A 9 -4.97 -0.17 5.18
N ALA A 10 -3.79 0.01 4.58
CA ALA A 10 -2.53 -0.38 5.19
C ALA A 10 -2.12 0.65 6.26
N LEU A 11 -1.70 0.17 7.43
CA LEU A 11 -1.12 0.95 8.53
C LEU A 11 0.41 0.91 8.53
N GLY A 12 1.00 0.30 7.49
CA GLY A 12 2.43 0.26 7.26
C GLY A 12 2.78 -0.61 6.05
N ILE A 13 4.03 -0.52 5.60
CA ILE A 13 4.51 -1.18 4.38
C ILE A 13 5.18 -2.51 4.71
N LYS A 14 4.78 -3.55 3.99
CA LYS A 14 5.33 -4.90 4.14
C LYS A 14 6.08 -5.42 2.92
N ASN A 15 5.95 -4.77 1.76
CA ASN A 15 6.43 -5.17 0.42
C ASN A 15 5.32 -5.74 -0.46
N GLN A 16 5.50 -5.64 -1.78
CA GLN A 16 4.69 -6.36 -2.76
C GLN A 16 5.31 -7.72 -3.05
N PHE A 17 4.62 -8.80 -2.67
CA PHE A 17 4.88 -10.14 -3.17
C PHE A 17 3.78 -10.52 -4.15
N THR A 18 4.16 -10.85 -5.38
CA THR A 18 3.31 -11.48 -6.40
C THR A 18 1.91 -10.87 -6.50
N ASN A 19 0.85 -11.60 -6.14
CA ASN A 19 -0.55 -11.20 -6.25
C ASN A 19 -1.17 -10.74 -4.91
N VAL A 20 -0.42 -10.72 -3.80
CA VAL A 20 -0.95 -10.34 -2.46
C VAL A 20 -0.70 -8.86 -2.15
N SER A 21 -1.73 -8.12 -1.71
CA SER A 21 -1.59 -6.70 -1.28
C SER A 21 -1.07 -6.56 0.15
N ASN A 22 -0.52 -5.39 0.55
CA ASN A 22 -0.03 -5.18 1.94
C ASN A 22 -1.16 -5.36 2.97
N ARG A 23 -2.40 -5.09 2.55
CA ARG A 23 -3.64 -5.26 3.33
C ARG A 23 -4.08 -6.71 3.48
N GLN A 24 -3.61 -7.60 2.61
CA GLN A 24 -3.98 -9.02 2.57
C GLN A 24 -2.93 -9.97 3.17
N ILE A 25 -1.66 -9.54 3.30
CA ILE A 25 -0.63 -10.36 3.98
C ILE A 25 -0.98 -10.50 5.47
N GLY A 26 -1.80 -11.51 5.80
CA GLY A 26 -2.24 -11.89 7.14
C GLY A 26 -3.06 -10.83 7.91
N MET A 27 -3.64 -9.82 7.26
CA MET A 27 -4.28 -8.65 7.89
C MET A 27 -3.42 -7.92 8.94
N LYS A 28 -2.11 -8.17 9.00
CA LYS A 28 -1.22 -7.43 9.92
C LYS A 28 -1.07 -5.99 9.45
N GLN A 29 -0.83 -5.01 10.31
CA GLN A 29 -0.65 -3.60 9.90
C GLN A 29 -1.75 -3.13 8.91
N ALA A 30 -2.99 -3.46 9.22
CA ALA A 30 -4.14 -3.11 8.39
C ALA A 30 -5.28 -2.59 9.27
N LEU A 31 -6.12 -1.76 8.66
CA LEU A 31 -7.34 -1.20 9.21
C LEU A 31 -8.52 -1.67 8.34
N LEU A 32 -9.54 -2.23 8.96
CA LEU A 32 -10.76 -2.71 8.35
C LEU A 32 -11.94 -1.90 8.89
N LEU A 33 -12.75 -1.35 7.98
CA LEU A 33 -13.91 -0.53 8.30
C LEU A 33 -15.15 -1.19 7.69
N ILE A 34 -16.06 -1.66 8.56
CA ILE A 34 -17.32 -2.30 8.15
C ILE A 34 -18.49 -1.37 8.55
N PRO A 35 -19.25 -0.84 7.58
CA PRO A 35 -20.40 0.01 7.89
C PRO A 35 -21.50 -0.81 8.55
N ILE A 36 -21.93 -0.39 9.74
CA ILE A 36 -23.11 -0.95 10.42
C ILE A 36 -24.33 -0.08 10.10
N SER A 37 -24.15 1.24 10.08
CA SER A 37 -25.20 2.21 9.77
C SER A 37 -24.58 3.49 9.22
N LYS A 38 -25.41 4.49 8.91
CA LYS A 38 -24.94 5.83 8.51
C LYS A 38 -24.02 6.51 9.55
N ASN A 39 -24.12 6.11 10.82
CA ASN A 39 -23.40 6.74 11.94
C ASN A 39 -22.29 5.85 12.52
N TYR A 40 -22.26 4.56 12.21
CA TYR A 40 -21.42 3.59 12.90
C TYR A 40 -20.67 2.70 11.92
N TYR A 41 -19.37 2.55 12.16
CA TYR A 41 -18.51 1.54 11.54
C TYR A 41 -17.95 0.65 12.65
N ALA A 42 -17.99 -0.68 12.43
CA ALA A 42 -17.11 -1.58 13.16
C ALA A 42 -15.69 -1.42 12.61
N VAL A 43 -14.73 -1.30 13.52
CA VAL A 43 -13.32 -1.10 13.17
C VAL A 43 -12.51 -2.26 13.72
N TYR A 44 -11.80 -2.97 12.84
CA TYR A 44 -10.82 -3.97 13.22
C TYR A 44 -9.45 -3.52 12.75
N TYR A 45 -8.42 -3.72 13.55
CA TYR A 45 -7.06 -3.37 13.15
C TYR A 45 -6.03 -4.30 13.74
N HIS A 46 -4.87 -4.31 13.11
CA HIS A 46 -3.65 -4.88 13.68
C HIS A 46 -2.50 -3.93 13.40
N GLY A 47 -1.61 -3.72 14.36
CA GLY A 47 -0.45 -2.83 14.21
C GLY A 47 -0.72 -1.41 14.72
N LYS A 48 -0.07 -0.42 14.10
CA LYS A 48 -0.10 0.97 14.57
C LYS A 48 -1.39 1.66 14.09
N SER A 49 -2.47 1.51 14.84
CA SER A 49 -3.73 2.20 14.56
C SER A 49 -3.62 3.71 14.80
N PRO A 50 -4.54 4.51 14.22
CA PRO A 50 -4.70 5.91 14.59
C PRO A 50 -5.04 6.00 16.08
N ILE A 51 -4.43 6.96 16.79
CA ILE A 51 -4.53 7.09 18.26
C ILE A 51 -5.97 7.21 18.76
N TYR A 52 -6.88 7.71 17.92
CA TYR A 52 -8.29 7.88 18.23
C TYR A 52 -9.15 6.63 18.02
N VAL A 53 -8.57 5.54 17.52
CA VAL A 53 -9.24 4.24 17.40
C VAL A 53 -8.88 3.43 18.64
N VAL A 54 -9.71 3.54 19.67
CA VAL A 54 -9.57 2.77 20.92
C VAL A 54 -10.43 1.52 20.85
N GLU A 55 -9.81 0.37 21.14
CA GLU A 55 -10.49 -0.92 21.16
C GLU A 55 -11.61 -1.01 22.21
N ASN A 56 -12.61 -1.86 21.95
CA ASN A 56 -13.72 -2.15 22.86
C ASN A 56 -14.53 -0.93 23.32
N LYS A 57 -14.56 0.15 22.52
CA LYS A 57 -15.26 1.39 22.83
C LYS A 57 -15.94 1.99 21.60
N ILE A 58 -16.98 2.78 21.85
CA ILE A 58 -17.53 3.70 20.86
C ILE A 58 -16.63 4.94 20.84
N ASN A 59 -15.92 5.11 19.73
CA ASN A 59 -15.01 6.24 19.53
C ASN A 59 -15.80 7.44 18.98
N VAL A 60 -15.81 8.56 19.70
CA VAL A 60 -16.41 9.81 19.23
C VAL A 60 -15.34 10.60 18.50
N LEU A 61 -15.54 10.75 17.19
CA LEU A 61 -14.54 11.36 16.31
C LEU A 61 -14.74 12.87 16.21
N LYS A 62 -13.62 13.60 16.25
CA LYS A 62 -13.58 14.99 15.80
C LYS A 62 -13.68 15.04 14.28
N GLU A 63 -14.05 16.20 13.75
CA GLU A 63 -14.20 16.42 12.30
C GLU A 63 -12.93 16.05 11.51
N GLU A 64 -11.75 16.44 11.99
CA GLU A 64 -10.48 16.08 11.36
C GLU A 64 -10.24 14.57 11.29
N GLN A 65 -10.60 13.83 12.36
CA GLN A 65 -10.45 12.37 12.43
C GLN A 65 -11.47 11.68 11.51
N LEU A 66 -12.69 12.22 11.45
CA LEU A 66 -13.72 11.77 10.53
C LEU A 66 -13.27 11.98 9.07
N ASN A 67 -12.66 13.12 8.74
CA ASN A 67 -12.15 13.40 7.40
C ASN A 67 -11.04 12.42 6.99
N GLN A 68 -10.12 12.09 7.89
CA GLN A 68 -9.08 11.08 7.63
C GLN A 68 -9.68 9.70 7.30
N LEU A 69 -10.70 9.25 8.04
CA LEU A 69 -11.36 7.97 7.75
C LEU A 69 -12.20 8.04 6.46
N ASN A 70 -12.88 9.15 6.22
CA ASN A 70 -13.66 9.34 5.00
C ASN A 70 -12.77 9.31 3.75
N LYS A 71 -11.58 9.91 3.81
CA LYS A 71 -10.57 9.79 2.74
C LYS A 71 -10.27 8.33 2.42
N VAL A 72 -10.01 7.52 3.44
CA VAL A 72 -9.73 6.08 3.27
C VAL A 72 -10.91 5.35 2.65
N ILE A 73 -12.13 5.58 3.16
CA ILE A 73 -13.35 4.94 2.65
C ILE A 73 -13.58 5.33 1.18
N ILE A 74 -13.48 6.62 0.85
CA ILE A 74 -13.75 7.11 -0.50
C ILE A 74 -12.69 6.58 -1.48
N ASN A 75 -11.42 6.56 -1.08
CA ASN A 75 -10.34 6.01 -1.91
C ASN A 75 -10.47 4.50 -2.16
N ASN A 76 -11.22 3.75 -1.34
CA ASN A 76 -11.55 2.34 -1.58
C ASN A 76 -12.58 2.14 -2.71
N SER A 77 -13.26 3.21 -3.14
CA SER A 77 -14.31 3.11 -4.15
C SER A 77 -13.74 3.04 -5.56
N TYR A 78 -14.33 2.20 -6.41
CA TYR A 78 -13.94 2.09 -7.83
C TYR A 78 -14.86 2.87 -8.77
N ILE A 79 -16.15 2.90 -8.45
CA ILE A 79 -17.20 3.42 -9.33
C ILE A 79 -17.97 4.53 -8.59
N LYS A 80 -18.41 4.27 -7.36
CA LYS A 80 -19.30 5.19 -6.63
C LYS A 80 -18.96 5.26 -5.14
N SER A 81 -19.05 6.47 -4.61
CA SER A 81 -19.03 6.75 -3.17
C SER A 81 -20.26 7.60 -2.81
N VAL A 82 -20.73 7.43 -1.58
CA VAL A 82 -21.86 8.21 -1.04
C VAL A 82 -21.45 8.73 0.33
N ALA A 83 -21.60 10.03 0.56
CA ALA A 83 -21.46 10.64 1.87
C ALA A 83 -22.77 11.31 2.29
N TYR A 84 -22.86 11.61 3.59
CA TYR A 84 -24.03 12.26 4.18
C TYR A 84 -24.15 13.73 3.74
N SER A 85 -23.02 14.42 3.57
CA SER A 85 -22.96 15.80 3.10
C SER A 85 -22.11 15.90 1.84
N LYS A 86 -22.39 16.91 1.01
CA LYS A 86 -21.58 17.23 -0.15
C LYS A 86 -20.17 17.68 0.25
N ASP A 87 -20.05 18.46 1.32
CA ASP A 87 -18.75 18.92 1.84
C ASP A 87 -17.80 17.77 2.17
N ALA A 88 -18.31 16.65 2.68
CA ALA A 88 -17.51 15.46 2.96
C ALA A 88 -17.01 14.77 1.67
N ILE A 89 -17.79 14.85 0.59
CA ILE A 89 -17.36 14.38 -0.73
C ILE A 89 -16.32 15.34 -1.29
N ASP A 90 -16.61 16.64 -1.31
CA ASP A 90 -15.73 17.66 -1.88
C ASP A 90 -14.36 17.70 -1.17
N SER A 91 -14.35 17.56 0.17
CA SER A 91 -13.11 17.49 0.97
C SER A 91 -12.31 16.21 0.70
N ALA A 92 -12.97 15.09 0.41
CA ALA A 92 -12.29 13.84 0.10
C ALA A 92 -11.88 13.75 -1.37
N LEU A 93 -12.58 14.45 -2.27
CA LEU A 93 -12.29 14.50 -3.70
C LEU A 93 -10.96 15.18 -3.99
N SER A 94 -10.60 16.22 -3.22
CA SER A 94 -9.29 16.88 -3.35
C SER A 94 -8.12 15.94 -3.01
N GLU A 95 -8.38 14.89 -2.22
CA GLU A 95 -7.43 13.86 -1.84
C GLU A 95 -7.76 12.49 -2.47
N PHE A 96 -8.67 12.46 -3.45
CA PHE A 96 -9.02 11.27 -4.18
C PHE A 96 -8.02 11.07 -5.31
N GLU A 97 -7.35 9.92 -5.28
CA GLU A 97 -6.48 9.54 -6.38
C GLU A 97 -7.17 8.51 -7.27
N PHE A 98 -7.50 8.91 -8.50
CA PHE A 98 -7.97 7.96 -9.51
C PHE A 98 -6.79 7.15 -10.04
N GLN A 99 -6.30 6.21 -9.23
CA GLN A 99 -5.32 5.23 -9.67
C GLN A 99 -6.04 3.93 -10.07
N SER A 100 -5.85 3.53 -11.33
CA SER A 100 -6.24 2.22 -11.84
C SER A 100 -5.58 1.11 -11.02
N PRO A 101 -6.15 -0.12 -11.01
CA PRO A 101 -5.58 -1.23 -10.28
C PRO A 101 -4.08 -1.44 -10.56
N VAL A 102 -3.33 -1.76 -9.52
CA VAL A 102 -1.88 -1.85 -9.57
C VAL A 102 -1.47 -3.13 -10.27
N THR A 103 -0.72 -3.02 -11.35
CA THR A 103 -0.20 -4.18 -12.06
C THR A 103 1.15 -4.58 -11.49
N PHE A 104 1.31 -5.86 -11.17
CA PHE A 104 2.58 -6.45 -10.79
C PHE A 104 3.11 -7.33 -11.93
N LEU A 105 4.43 -7.28 -12.17
CA LEU A 105 5.14 -8.09 -13.15
C LEU A 105 6.30 -8.81 -12.45
N SER A 106 6.45 -10.11 -12.69
CA SER A 106 7.56 -10.93 -12.22
C SER A 106 8.25 -11.65 -13.36
N GLY A 107 9.58 -11.65 -13.32
CA GLY A 107 10.42 -12.46 -14.19
C GLY A 107 11.25 -13.42 -13.33
N TYR A 108 11.22 -14.70 -13.70
CA TYR A 108 11.99 -15.74 -13.02
C TYR A 108 13.23 -16.10 -13.83
N LYS A 109 14.29 -16.55 -13.15
CA LYS A 109 15.52 -17.05 -13.81
C LYS A 109 15.24 -18.21 -14.78
N SER A 110 14.12 -18.92 -14.63
CA SER A 110 13.69 -19.99 -15.50
C SER A 110 13.18 -19.52 -16.88
N GLY A 111 13.07 -18.21 -17.13
CA GLY A 111 12.43 -17.64 -18.33
C GLY A 111 10.90 -17.53 -18.21
N ALA A 112 10.34 -17.97 -17.08
CA ALA A 112 8.94 -17.74 -16.78
C ALA A 112 8.69 -16.25 -16.46
N THR A 113 7.52 -15.76 -16.84
CA THR A 113 7.00 -14.46 -16.46
C THR A 113 5.61 -14.62 -15.87
N SER A 114 5.27 -13.82 -14.88
CA SER A 114 3.92 -13.77 -14.31
C SER A 114 3.51 -12.33 -14.07
N GLY A 115 2.21 -12.09 -14.01
CA GLY A 115 1.72 -10.80 -13.58
C GLY A 115 0.29 -10.88 -13.08
N ALA A 116 -0.11 -9.85 -12.34
CA ALA A 116 -1.45 -9.74 -11.80
C ALA A 116 -1.88 -8.28 -11.73
N VAL A 117 -3.16 -8.02 -12.00
CA VAL A 117 -3.82 -6.74 -11.80
C VAL A 117 -4.48 -6.77 -10.42
N LYS A 118 -3.93 -6.00 -9.47
CA LYS A 118 -4.40 -5.92 -8.09
C LYS A 118 -5.33 -4.76 -7.87
N LYS A 119 -6.23 -4.90 -6.91
CA LYS A 119 -6.98 -3.77 -6.37
C LYS A 119 -6.05 -2.62 -5.94
N LYS A 120 -6.48 -1.37 -6.18
CA LYS A 120 -5.82 -0.12 -5.81
C LYS A 120 -5.34 -0.18 -4.37
N GLU A 121 -4.03 0.04 -4.14
CA GLU A 121 -3.46 0.07 -2.79
C GLU A 121 -3.84 1.34 -2.04
N ILE A 122 -4.20 1.22 -0.76
CA ILE A 122 -4.64 2.37 0.05
C ILE A 122 -3.89 2.34 1.37
N PHE A 123 -3.22 3.43 1.66
CA PHE A 123 -2.50 3.64 2.89
C PHE A 123 -3.27 4.61 3.78
N PHE A 124 -3.24 4.36 5.09
CA PHE A 124 -3.78 5.30 6.05
C PHE A 124 -2.85 6.50 6.24
N TYR A 125 -1.53 6.25 6.26
CA TYR A 125 -0.52 7.28 6.47
C TYR A 125 0.14 7.70 5.14
N ASN A 126 0.10 8.99 4.81
CA ASN A 126 0.75 9.55 3.62
C ASN A 126 2.27 9.24 3.56
N LYS A 127 2.93 9.05 4.71
CA LYS A 127 4.34 8.64 4.75
C LYS A 127 4.53 7.27 4.08
N ASP A 128 3.61 6.34 4.34
CA ASP A 128 3.74 4.97 3.86
C ASP A 128 3.43 4.88 2.36
N GLU A 129 2.45 5.65 1.90
CA GLU A 129 2.14 5.83 0.48
C GLU A 129 3.36 6.34 -0.31
N LYS A 130 3.98 7.43 0.14
CA LYS A 130 5.18 8.01 -0.50
C LYS A 130 6.36 7.05 -0.55
N LEU A 131 6.54 6.26 0.50
CA LEU A 131 7.59 5.24 0.55
C LEU A 131 7.31 4.11 -0.45
N MET A 132 6.04 3.70 -0.61
CA MET A 132 5.64 2.71 -1.61
C MET A 132 5.89 3.22 -3.04
N GLU A 133 5.54 4.48 -3.33
CA GLU A 133 5.82 5.12 -4.62
C GLU A 133 7.33 5.23 -4.89
N ALA A 134 8.10 5.66 -3.89
CA ALA A 134 9.55 5.75 -3.98
C ALA A 134 10.14 4.36 -4.29
N PHE A 135 9.69 3.32 -3.59
CA PHE A 135 10.11 1.94 -3.84
C PHE A 135 9.76 1.47 -5.26
N ALA A 136 8.49 1.64 -5.67
CA ALA A 136 7.98 1.21 -6.97
C ALA A 136 8.66 1.90 -8.15
N SER A 137 9.00 3.19 -8.02
CA SER A 137 9.70 3.94 -9.06
C SER A 137 11.17 3.56 -9.24
N ALA A 138 11.73 2.76 -8.33
CA ALA A 138 13.17 2.49 -8.21
C ALA A 138 14.05 3.75 -8.06
N GLY A 139 13.45 4.94 -7.87
CA GLY A 139 14.15 6.22 -7.79
C GLY A 139 15.08 6.32 -6.58
N TRP A 140 14.87 5.50 -5.57
CA TRP A 140 15.72 5.39 -4.38
C TRP A 140 17.10 4.77 -4.67
N LEU A 141 17.25 3.99 -5.74
CA LEU A 141 18.52 3.31 -6.07
C LEU A 141 19.65 4.28 -6.40
N LYS A 142 19.34 5.49 -6.89
CA LYS A 142 20.35 6.54 -7.16
C LYS A 142 21.09 6.99 -5.90
N TYR A 143 20.53 6.74 -4.71
CA TYR A 143 21.14 7.09 -3.44
C TYR A 143 22.04 5.98 -2.87
N LYS A 144 22.16 4.83 -3.53
CA LYS A 144 22.92 3.65 -3.04
C LYS A 144 24.39 3.96 -2.74
N SER A 145 25.01 4.86 -3.50
CA SER A 145 26.41 5.26 -3.35
C SER A 145 26.61 6.54 -2.52
N LEU A 146 25.53 7.15 -1.99
CA LEU A 146 25.66 8.38 -1.19
C LEU A 146 26.06 8.08 0.24
N GLU A 147 27.09 8.78 0.71
CA GLU A 147 27.43 8.81 2.12
C GLU A 147 26.48 9.72 2.92
N ARG A 148 26.37 9.44 4.23
CA ARG A 148 25.47 10.12 5.17
C ARG A 148 25.60 11.66 5.15
N ASN A 149 26.81 12.19 4.98
CA ASN A 149 27.08 13.63 5.04
C ASN A 149 27.14 14.31 3.66
N SER A 150 27.03 13.55 2.57
CA SER A 150 27.04 14.07 1.19
C SER A 150 25.80 14.91 0.89
N THR A 151 25.90 15.79 -0.09
CA THR A 151 24.75 16.54 -0.61
C THR A 151 23.76 15.59 -1.28
N CYS A 152 22.47 15.78 -1.02
CA CYS A 152 21.44 14.93 -1.59
C CYS A 152 21.24 15.22 -3.10
N LEU A 153 21.07 14.16 -3.90
CA LEU A 153 20.91 14.24 -5.37
C LEU A 153 19.52 14.73 -5.83
N CYS A 154 18.66 15.18 -4.92
CA CYS A 154 17.34 15.71 -5.26
C CYS A 154 17.33 17.20 -5.60
N GLY A 155 18.48 17.87 -5.60
CA GLY A 155 18.58 19.32 -5.85
C GLY A 155 18.20 20.21 -4.66
N SER A 156 17.88 19.65 -3.49
CA SER A 156 17.51 20.44 -2.30
C SER A 156 18.67 21.14 -1.59
N HIS A 157 19.91 20.86 -2.00
CA HIS A 157 21.16 21.28 -1.32
C HIS A 157 21.28 20.83 0.15
N LYS A 158 20.34 20.02 0.66
CA LYS A 158 20.40 19.45 2.02
C LYS A 158 21.36 18.26 2.06
N LYS A 159 21.98 18.02 3.23
CA LYS A 159 22.72 16.78 3.51
C LYS A 159 21.79 15.57 3.38
N PHE A 160 22.27 14.48 2.80
CA PHE A 160 21.49 13.26 2.56
C PHE A 160 20.77 12.76 3.82
N LYS A 161 21.46 12.73 4.97
CA LYS A 161 20.89 12.36 6.28
C LYS A 161 19.67 13.17 6.72
N LYS A 162 19.51 14.39 6.22
CA LYS A 162 18.38 15.31 6.54
C LYS A 162 17.35 15.38 5.41
N CYS A 163 17.52 14.60 4.34
CA CYS A 163 16.69 14.65 3.16
C CYS A 163 16.10 13.26 2.88
N HIS A 164 16.72 12.47 2.00
CA HIS A 164 16.18 11.18 1.53
C HIS A 164 16.77 9.96 2.22
N MET A 165 17.61 10.11 3.26
CA MET A 165 18.22 8.94 3.92
C MET A 165 17.19 8.01 4.55
N ASN A 166 16.14 8.54 5.18
CA ASN A 166 15.10 7.71 5.77
C ASN A 166 14.33 6.93 4.69
N GLU A 167 13.96 7.59 3.59
CA GLU A 167 13.33 6.95 2.44
C GLU A 167 14.20 5.84 1.84
N PHE A 168 15.49 6.13 1.62
CA PHE A 168 16.45 5.15 1.12
C PHE A 168 16.59 3.95 2.05
N LEU A 169 16.71 4.17 3.36
CA LEU A 169 16.86 3.09 4.33
C LEU A 169 15.61 2.21 4.41
N GLU A 170 14.41 2.79 4.35
CA GLU A 170 13.16 2.03 4.32
C GLU A 170 13.03 1.23 3.01
N CYS A 171 13.31 1.84 1.85
CA CYS A 171 13.28 1.12 0.57
C CYS A 171 14.34 0.01 0.51
N LYS A 172 15.52 0.24 1.09
CA LYS A 172 16.55 -0.79 1.22
C LYS A 172 16.08 -1.93 2.11
N ARG A 173 15.51 -1.63 3.29
CA ARG A 173 14.92 -2.64 4.19
C ARG A 173 13.85 -3.48 3.47
N MET A 174 13.02 -2.83 2.65
CA MET A 174 12.04 -3.50 1.80
C MET A 174 12.70 -4.47 0.82
N MET A 175 13.74 -4.05 0.10
CA MET A 175 14.48 -4.91 -0.83
C MET A 175 15.18 -6.07 -0.10
N ASP A 176 15.87 -5.78 1.01
CA ASP A 176 16.58 -6.77 1.81
C ASP A 176 15.63 -7.86 2.33
N ASN A 177 14.39 -7.50 2.70
CA ASN A 177 13.35 -8.45 3.08
C ASN A 177 12.90 -9.35 1.91
N ILE A 178 12.91 -8.87 0.67
CA ILE A 178 12.58 -9.66 -0.53
C ILE A 178 13.73 -10.62 -0.87
N GLU A 179 14.98 -10.13 -0.83
CA GLU A 179 16.15 -10.93 -1.24
C GLU A 179 16.53 -12.01 -0.23
N ASN A 180 16.39 -11.73 1.07
CA ASN A 180 16.91 -12.60 2.13
C ASN A 180 15.83 -13.44 2.83
N ASP A 181 14.67 -13.63 2.19
CA ASP A 181 13.56 -14.40 2.75
C ASP A 181 13.21 -13.89 4.16
N GLY A 182 13.05 -12.57 4.27
CA GLY A 182 12.92 -11.87 5.54
C GLY A 182 11.82 -12.45 6.42
N ASP A 183 12.00 -12.40 7.75
CA ASP A 183 11.15 -12.97 8.80
C ASP A 183 9.80 -13.54 8.30
N SER A 184 9.73 -14.86 8.13
CA SER A 184 8.54 -15.56 7.65
C SER A 184 7.28 -15.21 8.47
N ARG A 185 7.39 -14.75 9.72
CA ARG A 185 6.25 -14.26 10.51
C ARG A 185 5.59 -13.02 9.91
N ILE A 186 6.29 -12.23 9.10
CA ILE A 186 5.75 -11.05 8.40
C ILE A 186 4.99 -11.47 7.14
N TYR A 187 5.40 -12.56 6.50
CA TYR A 187 4.91 -13.00 5.18
C TYR A 187 4.07 -14.27 5.18
N ASN A 188 4.01 -14.99 6.30
CA ASN A 188 3.17 -16.17 6.46
C ASN A 188 1.69 -15.79 6.43
N VAL A 189 1.08 -16.11 5.30
CA VAL A 189 -0.37 -16.18 5.13
C VAL A 189 -0.83 -17.52 5.72
N SER A 190 -1.91 -17.54 6.50
CA SER A 190 -2.47 -18.80 7.03
C SER A 190 -2.82 -19.73 5.87
N GLU A 191 -2.57 -21.04 5.99
CA GLU A 191 -2.95 -22.03 4.97
C GLU A 191 -4.47 -22.01 4.67
N GLY A 192 -5.29 -21.58 5.63
CA GLY A 192 -6.73 -21.40 5.45
C GLY A 192 -7.16 -19.97 5.09
N ALA A 193 -6.23 -19.05 4.80
CA ALA A 193 -6.60 -17.69 4.43
C ALA A 193 -7.15 -17.65 3.01
N THR A 194 -8.36 -17.12 2.86
CA THR A 194 -8.90 -16.77 1.56
C THR A 194 -8.15 -15.55 1.03
N ILE A 195 -7.31 -15.75 0.01
CA ILE A 195 -6.67 -14.65 -0.72
C ILE A 195 -7.73 -14.06 -1.63
N GLU A 196 -7.90 -12.74 -1.60
CA GLU A 196 -8.78 -12.06 -2.54
C GLU A 196 -8.26 -12.27 -3.96
N LEU A 197 -9.12 -12.74 -4.85
CA LEU A 197 -8.74 -12.98 -6.24
C LEU A 197 -8.26 -11.67 -6.88
N PRO A 198 -7.12 -11.69 -7.61
CA PRO A 198 -6.72 -10.55 -8.41
C PRO A 198 -7.82 -10.23 -9.44
N ILE A 199 -7.86 -8.98 -9.91
CA ILE A 199 -8.79 -8.57 -10.95
C ILE A 199 -8.48 -9.33 -12.24
N ASP A 200 -7.20 -9.58 -12.50
CA ASP A 200 -6.70 -10.41 -13.59
C ASP A 200 -5.33 -11.01 -13.22
N GLU A 201 -4.98 -12.17 -13.75
CA GLU A 201 -3.71 -12.87 -13.50
C GLU A 201 -3.26 -13.60 -14.76
N TRP A 202 -1.96 -13.54 -15.07
CA TRP A 202 -1.40 -14.26 -16.20
C TRP A 202 -0.04 -14.87 -15.86
N TYR A 203 0.25 -15.95 -16.59
CA TYR A 203 1.51 -16.68 -16.51
C TYR A 203 1.97 -17.02 -17.93
N GLY A 204 3.24 -16.73 -18.23
CA GLY A 204 3.85 -16.96 -19.52
C GLY A 204 5.22 -17.60 -19.39
N TYR A 205 5.67 -18.26 -20.44
CA TYR A 205 7.01 -18.83 -20.53
C TYR A 205 7.66 -18.33 -21.82
N VAL A 206 8.77 -17.60 -21.71
CA VAL A 206 9.56 -17.22 -22.89
C VAL A 206 10.62 -18.29 -23.08
N SER A 207 10.46 -19.12 -24.12
CA SER A 207 11.51 -20.07 -24.51
C SER A 207 12.83 -19.33 -24.78
N PRO A 208 13.98 -19.79 -24.23
CA PRO A 208 15.28 -19.15 -24.44
C PRO A 208 15.68 -19.00 -25.92
N ASP A 209 15.04 -19.72 -26.84
CA ASP A 209 15.41 -19.77 -28.25
C ASP A 209 15.01 -18.54 -29.08
N LYS A 210 14.33 -17.55 -28.51
CA LYS A 210 13.93 -16.32 -29.23
C LYS A 210 14.83 -15.09 -29.02
N GLN A 211 15.92 -15.20 -28.26
CA GLN A 211 16.87 -14.09 -28.07
C GLN A 211 17.98 -14.01 -29.14
N LYS A 212 17.99 -14.89 -30.15
CA LYS A 212 18.95 -14.86 -31.27
C LYS A 212 18.27 -14.61 -32.61
N SER A 213 17.55 -13.50 -32.75
CA SER A 213 17.21 -12.95 -34.07
C SER A 213 16.78 -11.48 -33.93
N ASN A 214 17.76 -10.58 -33.90
CA ASN A 214 17.79 -9.30 -34.61
C ASN A 214 19.08 -8.55 -34.26
#